data_AF-A0A392S3U2-F1
#
_entry.id   AF-A0A392S3U2-F1
#
_cell.length_a   1.000
_cell.length_b   1.000
_cell.length_c   1.000
_cell.angle_alpha   90.00
_cell.angle_beta   90.00
_cell.angle_gamma   90.00
#
_symmetry.space_group_name_H-M   'P 1'
#
loop_
_entity.id
_entity.type
_entity.pdbx_description
1 polymer ?
#
loop_
_entity_poly.entity_id
_entity_poly.type
_entity_poly.pdbx_seq_one_letter_code
_entity_poly.pdbx_strand_id
1 'polypeptide(L)' 'FAKGIERRVGNGVETFFWSDPWLGGIPLSVRYRHLFDLSLNKSSTVAVMSDLGWGVGGAAWSWRCQLWA' A
#
# COMPACT_ATOMS: atom_id res chain seq x y z
N PHE A 1 11.26 -14.96 -33.80
CA PHE A 1 10.26 -14.70 -32.74
C PHE A 1 11.00 -14.36 -31.46
N ALA A 2 10.84 -13.14 -30.93
CA ALA A 2 11.45 -12.77 -29.66
C ALA A 2 10.74 -13.51 -28.52
N LYS A 3 11.50 -14.17 -27.64
CA LYS A 3 10.99 -14.85 -26.45
C LYS A 3 10.40 -13.78 -25.53
N GLY A 4 9.08 -13.80 -25.32
CA GLY A 4 8.39 -12.82 -24.49
C GLY A 4 8.91 -12.84 -23.06
N ILE A 5 9.07 -11.65 -22.45
CA ILE A 5 9.40 -11.52 -21.03
C ILE A 5 8.10 -11.66 -20.24
N GLU A 6 8.01 -12.70 -19.41
CA GLU A 6 6.93 -12.88 -18.43
C GLU A 6 7.34 -12.21 -17.11
N ARG A 7 6.47 -11.37 -16.54
CA ARG A 7 6.62 -10.85 -15.18
C ARG A 7 5.60 -11.53 -14.29
N ARG A 8 6.06 -12.24 -13.28
CA ARG A 8 5.20 -12.85 -12.26
C ARG A 8 5.00 -11.86 -11.12
N VAL A 9 3.75 -11.51 -10.87
CA VAL A 9 3.35 -10.65 -9.75
C VAL A 9 2.82 -11.55 -8.63
N GLY A 10 3.38 -11.42 -7.43
CA GLY A 10 2.91 -12.16 -6.25
C GLY A 10 1.58 -11.64 -5.72
N ASN A 11 0.98 -12.34 -4.75
CA ASN A 11 -0.29 -11.96 -4.12
C ASN A 11 -0.17 -10.86 -3.05
N GLY A 12 1.03 -10.32 -2.83
CA GLY A 12 1.26 -9.20 -1.93
C GLY A 12 1.21 -9.53 -0.43
N VAL A 13 1.24 -10.82 -0.05
CA VAL A 13 1.28 -11.24 1.37
C VAL A 13 2.59 -10.87 2.04
N GLU A 14 3.71 -10.91 1.30
CA GLU A 14 5.05 -10.58 1.81
C GLU A 14 5.50 -9.16 1.47
N THR A 15 4.61 -8.34 0.89
CA THR A 15 4.92 -6.98 0.47
C THR A 15 4.14 -5.99 1.32
N PHE A 16 4.84 -5.14 2.06
CA PHE A 16 4.25 -4.06 2.84
C PHE A 16 3.80 -2.92 1.93
N PHE A 17 2.55 -2.48 2.12
CA PHE A 17 1.94 -1.47 1.25
C PHE A 17 2.72 -0.15 1.25
N TRP A 18 3.12 0.34 2.43
CA TRP A 18 3.75 1.65 2.59
C TRP A 18 5.27 1.63 2.51
N SER A 19 5.94 0.61 3.07
CA SER A 19 7.40 0.59 3.25
C SER A 19 8.15 -0.07 2.11
N ASP A 20 7.52 -0.98 1.37
CA ASP A 20 8.22 -1.70 0.31
C ASP A 20 8.09 -0.95 -1.02
N PRO A 21 9.15 -0.93 -1.84
CA PRO A 21 9.08 -0.54 -3.25
C PRO A 21 8.17 -1.49 -4.02
N TRP A 22 7.20 -0.95 -4.76
CA TRP A 22 6.32 -1.77 -5.60
C TRP A 22 7.01 -2.17 -6.90
N LEU A 23 7.13 -1.23 -7.85
CA LEU A 23 7.82 -1.44 -9.12
C LEU A 23 8.97 -0.47 -9.26
N GLY A 24 10.14 -0.86 -8.74
CA GLY A 24 11.41 -0.17 -8.97
C GLY A 24 11.47 1.30 -8.53
N GLY A 25 10.55 1.71 -7.65
CA GLY A 25 10.38 3.09 -7.20
C GLY A 25 10.72 3.29 -5.72
N ILE A 26 10.46 4.48 -5.23
CA ILE A 26 10.59 4.83 -3.81
C ILE A 26 9.33 4.33 -3.07
N PRO A 27 9.44 3.83 -1.82
CA PRO A 27 8.28 3.47 -1.00
C PRO A 27 7.22 4.57 -0.90
N LEU A 28 5.96 4.17 -0.80
CA LEU A 28 4.83 5.12 -0.69
C LEU A 28 4.92 5.97 0.58
N SER A 29 5.52 5.44 1.67
CA SER A 29 5.75 6.19 2.92
C SER A 29 6.66 7.41 2.73
N VAL A 30 7.58 7.34 1.78
CA VAL A 30 8.48 8.46 1.46
C VAL A 30 7.81 9.41 0.47
N ARG A 31 7.17 8.87 -0.57
CA ARG A 31 6.52 9.67 -1.62
C ARG A 31 5.29 10.43 -1.12
N TYR A 32 4.51 9.83 -0.23
CA TYR A 32 3.26 10.36 0.30
C TYR A 32 3.28 10.42 1.83
N ARG A 33 4.29 11.10 2.37
CA ARG A 33 4.57 11.16 3.81
C ARG A 33 3.36 11.59 4.65
N HIS A 34 2.64 12.62 4.23
CA HIS A 34 1.46 13.08 4.99
C HIS A 34 0.34 12.03 5.07
N LEU A 35 0.10 11.29 3.99
CA LEU A 35 -0.87 10.18 4.02
C LEU A 35 -0.35 9.06 4.92
N PHE A 36 0.91 8.70 4.78
CA PHE A 36 1.52 7.70 5.66
C PHE A 36 1.43 8.09 7.15
N ASP A 37 1.62 9.36 7.48
CA ASP A 37 1.53 9.85 8.86
C ASP A 37 0.13 9.67 9.45
N LEU A 38 -0.89 9.92 8.64
CA LEU A 38 -2.29 9.75 9.00
C LEU A 38 -2.74 8.28 9.00
N SER A 39 -2.06 7.39 8.26
CA SER A 39 -2.47 5.98 8.12
C SER A 39 -2.47 5.26 9.46
N LEU A 40 -3.53 4.48 9.72
CA LEU A 40 -3.54 3.50 10.80
C LEU A 40 -2.86 2.19 10.39
N ASN A 41 -2.93 1.84 9.11
CA ASN A 41 -2.44 0.58 8.54
C ASN A 41 -1.01 0.71 7.99
N LYS A 42 -0.10 1.34 8.74
CA LYS A 42 1.26 1.69 8.25
C LYS A 42 2.12 0.47 7.90
N SER A 43 1.94 -0.62 8.61
CA SER A 43 2.69 -1.87 8.45
C SER A 43 1.85 -3.00 7.84
N SER A 44 0.72 -2.67 7.22
CA SER A 44 -0.13 -3.67 6.57
C SER A 44 0.43 -4.08 5.21
N THR A 45 0.26 -5.36 4.89
CA THR A 45 0.68 -5.91 3.59
C THR A 45 -0.30 -5.54 2.50
N VAL A 46 0.11 -5.65 1.24
CA VAL A 46 -0.76 -5.36 0.08
C VAL A 46 -1.98 -6.26 0.10
N ALA A 47 -1.81 -7.54 0.46
CA ALA A 47 -2.93 -8.48 0.61
C ALA A 47 -3.95 -8.00 1.66
N VAL A 48 -3.48 -7.65 2.86
CA VAL A 48 -4.36 -7.16 3.93
C VAL A 48 -5.07 -5.86 3.53
N MET A 49 -4.35 -4.93 2.92
CA MET A 49 -4.96 -3.68 2.44
C MET A 49 -6.03 -3.96 1.38
N SER A 50 -5.80 -4.93 0.49
CA SER A 50 -6.78 -5.34 -0.53
C SER A 50 -8.04 -5.93 0.12
N ASP A 51 -7.87 -6.82 1.09
CA ASP A 51 -8.98 -7.47 1.80
C ASP A 51 -9.82 -6.48 2.62
N LEU A 52 -9.18 -5.44 3.17
CA LEU A 52 -9.88 -4.33 3.84
C LEU A 52 -10.67 -3.45 2.86
N GLY A 53 -10.42 -3.57 1.56
CA GLY A 53 -11.09 -2.83 0.50
C GLY A 53 -10.47 -1.44 0.25
N TRP A 54 -10.03 -1.21 -0.99
CA TRP A 54 -9.49 0.09 -1.43
C TRP A 54 -10.55 1.09 -1.91
N GLY A 55 -11.80 0.63 -2.04
CA GLY A 55 -12.91 1.43 -2.53
C GLY A 55 -13.54 2.33 -1.46
N VAL A 56 -14.59 3.04 -1.87
CA VAL A 56 -15.41 3.85 -0.97
C VAL A 56 -16.02 2.96 0.12
N GLY A 57 -15.87 3.37 1.38
CA GLY A 57 -16.34 2.59 2.53
C GLY A 57 -15.42 1.43 2.94
N GLY A 58 -14.32 1.21 2.22
CA GLY A 58 -13.31 0.23 2.60
C GLY A 58 -12.45 0.71 3.77
N ALA A 59 -12.04 -0.24 4.62
CA ALA A 59 -11.27 0.02 5.83
C ALA A 59 -9.76 0.19 5.58
N ALA A 60 -9.30 -0.02 4.34
CA ALA A 60 -7.88 0.11 3.99
C ALA A 60 -7.36 1.52 4.27
N TRP A 61 -8.20 2.53 4.00
CA TRP A 61 -7.94 3.95 4.18
C TRP A 61 -8.42 4.46 5.54
N SER A 62 -8.14 3.71 6.60
CA SER A 62 -8.43 4.16 7.96
C SER A 62 -7.37 5.17 8.41
N TRP A 63 -7.79 6.42 8.57
CA TRP A 63 -6.91 7.54 8.92
C TRP A 63 -7.13 8.00 10.37
N ARG A 64 -6.08 8.51 11.00
CA ARG A 64 -6.18 9.29 12.24
C ARG A 64 -6.84 10.62 11.91
N CYS A 65 -8.13 10.76 12.19
CA CYS A 65 -8.75 12.08 12.28
C CYS A 65 -8.21 12.75 13.55
N GLN A 66 -7.28 13.72 13.42
CA GLN A 66 -7.13 14.73 14.45
C GLN A 66 -8.39 15.59 14.40
N LEU A 67 -9.42 15.20 15.14
CA LEU A 67 -10.47 16.12 15.54
C LEU A 67 -9.83 17.11 16.53
N TRP A 68 -9.20 18.13 15.95
CA TRP A 68 -8.79 19.43 16.49
C TRP A 68 -8.53 19.54 18.01
N ALA A 69 -7.31 19.95 18.36
CA ALA A 69 -7.03 20.76 19.54
C ALA A 69 -6.24 22.01 19.10
#